data_AF-W4EYI3-F1
#
_entry.id   AF-W4EYI3-F1
#
_cell.length_a   1.000
_cell.length_b   1.000
_cell.length_c   1.000
_cell.angle_alpha   90.00
_cell.angle_beta   90.00
_cell.angle_gamma   90.00
#
_symmetry.space_group_name_H-M   'P 1'
#
loop_
_entity.id
_entity.type
_entity.pdbx_description
1 polymer ?
#
loop_
_entity_poly.entity_id
_entity_poly.type
_entity_poly.pdbx_seq_one_letter_code
_entity_poly.pdbx_strand_id
1 'polypeptide(L)'
;MELIQITTYMDLGRYEKEWSAILEENDNTNPFIEFEFVYNWWRFLGKEEKVEIYAVKENNRTIAFFPFQSEKTWYGYILRFLALGDANYMDIIARERDIDRVIMFVFDALIKKKKSVVFYLHGLLESVETHSKLSNYLKARNMKERYSRIVTPYIDLDNISYEEYMKPRHKLHGLDRREKRLRALGDVQLQISPATEINQVFKVHQKRWEKKNDTSGFSSNRKQAFFKYLAEQNDGKLSVRLSTLTLQNEMVAFTYGFACRGRYLGYVLGHDSDFDVYGPGRILVKEKIKRNMDDGFHKLDMSIGYEPYKLEWNTNFDYTRKTVFSTNTFRASMFRNFLWLKEKAFSKIRKHYSVVIFRRNTIGKLKYYLRNKEKFRFWKDIWKNRLQPFVYEQKQYLIAKLTVNEMRLNSHFEQITPEMALSMKDDRKEILQKIYNGYKGYYSTDVNKVFWVNENVIRLDDIEVVENLKKKSIYIRDWENENLKQILSFVQAKYRPKYIFVHVNKRDKKSIQLLQSNEFDITERLSYSRVLGKRKVKKEVEI
;
A
#
# COMPACT_ATOMS: atom_id res chain seq x y z
N MET A 1 -16.35 -17.15 -40.43
CA MET A 1 -15.54 -17.23 -39.21
C MET A 1 -15.72 -18.59 -38.56
N GLU A 2 -14.62 -19.14 -38.01
CA GLU A 2 -14.58 -20.35 -37.21
C GLU A 2 -14.21 -19.99 -35.77
N LEU A 3 -14.80 -20.68 -34.79
CA LEU A 3 -14.51 -20.47 -33.37
C LEU A 3 -13.75 -21.66 -32.79
N ILE A 4 -12.49 -21.43 -32.43
CA ILE A 4 -11.60 -22.44 -31.84
C ILE A 4 -11.52 -22.22 -30.33
N GLN A 5 -11.70 -23.29 -29.56
CA GLN A 5 -11.61 -23.24 -28.10
C GLN A 5 -10.24 -23.78 -27.65
N ILE A 6 -9.46 -22.94 -26.97
CA ILE A 6 -8.15 -23.24 -26.40
C ILE A 6 -8.32 -23.47 -24.89
N THR A 7 -7.93 -24.64 -24.41
CA THR A 7 -8.13 -25.08 -23.02
C THR A 7 -6.84 -25.45 -22.29
N THR A 8 -5.68 -25.31 -22.94
CA THR A 8 -4.37 -25.46 -22.31
C THR A 8 -3.46 -24.28 -22.67
N TYR A 9 -2.58 -23.89 -21.75
CA TYR A 9 -1.58 -22.85 -22.03
C TYR A 9 -0.57 -23.31 -23.09
N MET A 10 -0.30 -24.62 -23.22
CA MET A 10 0.59 -25.15 -24.25
C MET A 10 0.01 -24.95 -25.65
N ASP A 11 -1.30 -25.16 -25.83
CA ASP A 11 -1.97 -24.90 -27.10
C ASP A 11 -2.07 -23.41 -27.41
N LEU A 12 -2.24 -22.57 -26.38
CA LEU A 12 -2.16 -21.10 -26.53
C LEU A 12 -0.79 -20.67 -27.08
N GLY A 13 0.29 -21.37 -26.71
CA GLY A 13 1.65 -21.19 -27.22
C GLY A 13 1.73 -21.09 -28.75
N ARG A 14 0.85 -21.79 -29.47
CA ARG A 14 0.84 -21.80 -30.95
C ARG A 14 0.34 -20.50 -31.58
N TYR A 15 -0.27 -19.62 -30.79
CA TYR A 15 -0.91 -18.38 -31.23
C TYR A 15 -0.13 -17.12 -30.82
N GLU A 16 1.08 -17.27 -30.28
CA GLU A 16 1.90 -16.15 -29.80
C GLU A 16 2.09 -15.06 -30.85
N LYS A 17 2.44 -15.46 -32.08
CA LYS A 17 2.72 -14.52 -33.18
C LYS A 17 1.46 -13.78 -33.59
N GLU A 18 0.34 -14.47 -33.78
CA GLU A 18 -0.92 -13.85 -34.18
C GLU A 18 -1.50 -12.96 -33.08
N TRP A 19 -1.39 -13.37 -31.82
CA TRP A 19 -1.81 -12.57 -30.66
C TRP A 19 -1.02 -11.27 -30.58
N SER A 20 0.31 -11.38 -30.61
CA SER A 20 1.21 -10.24 -30.50
C SER A 20 1.04 -9.28 -31.67
N ALA A 21 0.88 -9.79 -32.89
CA ALA A 21 0.66 -8.98 -34.08
C ALA A 21 -0.63 -8.13 -33.99
N ILE A 22 -1.71 -8.66 -33.40
CA ILE A 22 -2.94 -7.87 -33.17
C ILE A 22 -2.68 -6.72 -32.19
N LEU A 23 -1.95 -6.98 -31.11
CA LEU A 23 -1.66 -5.96 -30.10
C LEU A 23 -0.68 -4.90 -30.60
N GLU A 24 0.27 -5.28 -31.46
CA GLU A 24 1.16 -4.35 -32.13
C GLU A 24 0.42 -3.45 -33.12
N GLU A 25 -0.50 -4.00 -33.93
CA GLU A 25 -1.32 -3.21 -34.86
C GLU A 25 -2.23 -2.18 -34.15
N ASN A 26 -2.63 -2.48 -32.91
CA ASN A 26 -3.46 -1.58 -32.08
C ASN A 26 -2.63 -0.66 -31.16
N ASP A 27 -1.29 -0.64 -31.26
CA ASP A 27 -0.42 0.10 -30.34
C ASP A 27 -0.74 -0.13 -28.85
N ASN A 28 -1.05 -1.39 -28.48
CA ASN A 28 -1.56 -1.70 -27.15
C ASN A 28 -0.59 -1.29 -26.03
N THR A 29 -1.10 -0.54 -25.05
CA THR A 29 -0.33 -0.18 -23.85
C THR A 29 -0.78 -0.93 -22.59
N ASN A 30 -1.76 -1.83 -22.69
CA ASN A 30 -2.24 -2.60 -21.55
C ASN A 30 -1.37 -3.85 -21.29
N PRO A 31 -0.57 -3.91 -20.21
CA PRO A 31 0.34 -5.02 -19.95
C PRO A 31 -0.38 -6.35 -19.68
N PHE A 32 -1.64 -6.31 -19.24
CA PHE A 32 -2.37 -7.49 -18.79
C PHE A 32 -2.96 -8.34 -19.92
N ILE A 33 -3.00 -7.81 -21.14
CA ILE A 33 -3.46 -8.55 -22.33
C ILE A 33 -2.31 -8.95 -23.25
N GLU A 34 -1.07 -8.54 -22.95
CA GLU A 34 0.11 -9.06 -23.64
C GLU A 34 0.19 -10.57 -23.51
N PHE A 35 0.69 -11.22 -24.56
CA PHE A 35 0.72 -12.68 -24.63
C PHE A 35 1.50 -13.28 -23.46
N GLU A 36 2.64 -12.68 -23.14
CA GLU A 36 3.56 -13.08 -22.08
C GLU A 36 2.88 -13.03 -20.71
N PHE A 37 2.03 -12.03 -20.46
CA PHE A 37 1.26 -11.96 -19.22
C PHE A 37 0.22 -13.08 -19.17
N VAL A 38 -0.61 -13.21 -20.20
CA VAL A 38 -1.73 -14.17 -20.22
C VAL A 38 -1.23 -15.61 -20.16
N TYR A 39 -0.25 -15.95 -20.98
CA TYR A 39 0.37 -17.27 -21.05
C TYR A 39 0.97 -17.66 -19.70
N ASN A 40 1.78 -16.78 -19.10
CA ASN A 40 2.44 -17.09 -17.83
C ASN A 40 1.48 -17.02 -16.64
N TRP A 41 0.49 -16.13 -16.66
CA TRP A 41 -0.57 -16.16 -15.64
C TRP A 41 -1.29 -17.51 -15.68
N TRP A 42 -1.63 -18.03 -16.86
CA TRP A 42 -2.25 -19.35 -16.97
C TRP A 42 -1.31 -20.46 -16.48
N ARG A 43 -0.05 -20.46 -16.93
CA ARG A 43 0.97 -21.45 -16.55
C ARG A 43 1.17 -21.54 -15.04
N PHE A 44 1.25 -20.41 -14.34
CA PHE A 44 1.53 -20.37 -12.90
C PHE A 44 0.26 -20.39 -12.04
N LEU A 45 -0.74 -19.59 -12.39
CA LEU A 45 -1.92 -19.29 -11.56
C LEU A 45 -3.23 -19.90 -12.11
N GLY A 46 -3.34 -20.11 -13.42
CA GLY A 46 -4.59 -20.52 -14.06
C GLY A 46 -4.86 -22.03 -14.18
N LYS A 47 -3.95 -22.92 -13.78
CA LYS A 47 -4.09 -24.38 -13.97
C LYS A 47 -5.42 -24.97 -13.46
N GLU A 48 -5.91 -24.48 -12.32
CA GLU A 48 -7.15 -24.95 -11.68
C GLU A 48 -8.36 -24.06 -12.00
N GLU A 49 -8.16 -23.02 -12.81
CA GLU A 49 -9.11 -21.92 -12.97
C GLU A 49 -10.02 -22.06 -14.21
N LYS A 50 -10.06 -23.26 -14.81
CA LYS A 50 -10.92 -23.60 -15.97
C LYS A 50 -10.90 -22.52 -17.07
N VAL A 51 -9.69 -22.13 -17.47
CA VAL A 51 -9.46 -21.16 -18.52
C VAL A 51 -9.95 -21.72 -19.86
N GLU A 52 -10.74 -20.92 -20.58
CA GLU A 52 -11.25 -21.17 -21.92
C GLU A 52 -10.99 -19.91 -22.75
N ILE A 53 -9.95 -19.92 -23.59
CA ILE A 53 -9.68 -18.83 -24.53
C ILE A 53 -10.30 -19.19 -25.87
N TYR A 54 -11.11 -18.31 -26.45
CA TYR A 54 -11.71 -18.53 -27.76
C TYR A 54 -10.97 -17.73 -28.82
N ALA A 55 -10.42 -18.41 -29.82
CA ALA A 55 -9.80 -17.80 -31.00
C ALA A 55 -10.79 -17.76 -32.17
N VAL A 56 -10.86 -16.64 -32.88
CA VAL A 56 -11.68 -16.48 -34.08
C VAL A 56 -10.78 -16.57 -35.29
N LYS A 57 -11.06 -17.54 -36.17
CA LYS A 57 -10.29 -17.76 -37.40
C LYS A 57 -11.13 -17.40 -38.62
N GLU A 58 -10.52 -16.71 -39.57
CA GLU A 58 -11.13 -16.34 -40.85
C GLU A 58 -10.06 -16.44 -41.94
N ASN A 59 -10.36 -17.13 -43.06
CA ASN A 59 -9.43 -17.34 -44.17
C ASN A 59 -8.05 -17.82 -43.70
N ASN A 60 -8.05 -18.82 -42.83
CA ASN A 60 -6.86 -19.37 -42.17
C ASN A 60 -6.05 -18.44 -41.25
N ARG A 61 -6.51 -17.22 -41.00
CA ARG A 61 -5.86 -16.26 -40.10
C ARG A 61 -6.65 -16.10 -38.81
N THR A 62 -5.98 -16.08 -37.67
CA THR A 62 -6.61 -15.72 -36.39
C THR A 62 -6.76 -14.19 -36.31
N ILE A 63 -7.98 -13.73 -36.07
CA ILE A 63 -8.34 -12.30 -36.09
C ILE A 63 -8.76 -11.76 -34.72
N ALA A 64 -9.09 -12.64 -33.77
CA ALA A 64 -9.45 -12.25 -32.42
C ALA A 64 -9.26 -13.35 -31.38
N PHE A 65 -9.10 -12.96 -30.11
CA PHE A 65 -9.09 -13.83 -28.94
C PHE A 65 -9.97 -13.27 -27.82
N PHE A 66 -10.70 -14.17 -27.16
CA PHE A 66 -11.58 -13.87 -26.05
C PHE A 66 -11.12 -14.67 -24.81
N PRO A 67 -10.35 -14.03 -23.92
CA PRO A 67 -9.68 -14.72 -22.82
C PRO A 67 -10.60 -14.95 -21.62
N PHE A 68 -11.31 -16.09 -21.58
CA PHE A 68 -12.25 -16.38 -20.51
C PHE A 68 -11.77 -17.44 -19.50
N GLN A 69 -12.43 -17.43 -18.35
CA GLN A 69 -12.59 -18.55 -17.43
C GLN A 69 -14.06 -18.94 -17.43
N SER A 70 -14.33 -20.25 -17.38
CA SER A 70 -15.68 -20.80 -17.51
C SER A 70 -15.98 -21.71 -16.34
N GLU A 71 -17.05 -21.39 -15.62
CA GLU A 71 -17.52 -22.18 -14.50
C GLU A 71 -18.97 -22.61 -14.76
N LYS A 72 -19.22 -23.91 -14.63
CA LYS A 72 -20.58 -24.46 -14.66
C LYS A 72 -21.14 -24.42 -13.24
N THR A 73 -22.26 -23.73 -13.09
CA THR A 73 -23.00 -23.56 -11.84
C THR A 73 -24.40 -24.16 -11.98
N TRP A 74 -25.15 -24.24 -10.88
CA TRP A 74 -26.55 -24.69 -10.95
C TRP A 74 -27.49 -23.72 -11.69
N TYR A 75 -27.09 -22.45 -11.87
CA TYR A 75 -27.82 -21.44 -12.65
C TYR A 75 -27.47 -21.44 -14.16
N GLY A 76 -26.57 -22.32 -14.60
CA GLY A 76 -25.99 -22.32 -15.94
C GLY A 76 -24.50 -22.01 -15.90
N TYR A 77 -23.99 -21.33 -16.91
CA TYR A 77 -22.56 -21.01 -17.02
C TYR A 77 -22.27 -19.58 -16.57
N ILE A 78 -21.10 -19.38 -15.98
CA ILE A 78 -20.52 -18.05 -15.81
C ILE A 78 -19.20 -17.98 -16.56
N LEU A 79 -19.11 -17.02 -17.47
CA LEU A 79 -17.88 -16.68 -18.19
C LEU A 79 -17.34 -15.37 -17.64
N ARG A 80 -16.07 -15.38 -17.26
CA ARG A 80 -15.35 -14.22 -16.73
C ARG A 80 -14.14 -13.97 -17.59
N PHE A 81 -13.68 -12.73 -17.77
CA PHE A 81 -12.30 -12.56 -18.20
C PHE A 81 -11.35 -13.24 -17.20
N LEU A 82 -10.29 -13.85 -17.72
CA LEU A 82 -9.28 -14.51 -16.90
C LEU A 82 -8.52 -13.54 -15.99
N ALA A 83 -7.74 -14.07 -15.04
CA ALA A 83 -6.94 -13.28 -14.10
C ALA A 83 -7.77 -12.32 -13.23
N LEU A 84 -9.04 -12.63 -12.94
CA LEU A 84 -9.87 -11.82 -12.05
C LEU A 84 -9.22 -11.70 -10.65
N GLY A 85 -8.78 -10.48 -10.33
CA GLY A 85 -8.11 -10.16 -9.06
C GLY A 85 -6.58 -10.04 -9.17
N ASP A 86 -6.01 -10.43 -10.31
CA ASP A 86 -4.59 -10.26 -10.64
C ASP A 86 -4.39 -9.23 -11.77
N ALA A 87 -5.21 -9.30 -12.83
CA ALA A 87 -5.27 -8.31 -13.89
C ALA A 87 -6.24 -7.18 -13.52
N ASN A 88 -5.75 -5.95 -13.49
CA ASN A 88 -6.61 -4.79 -13.24
C ASN A 88 -7.37 -4.37 -14.50
N TYR A 89 -6.80 -4.66 -15.68
CA TYR A 89 -7.40 -4.42 -16.98
C TYR A 89 -7.42 -5.73 -17.76
N MET A 90 -8.50 -6.00 -18.47
CA MET A 90 -8.65 -7.15 -19.35
C MET A 90 -9.54 -6.71 -20.50
N ASP A 91 -9.32 -7.29 -21.67
CA ASP A 91 -10.02 -6.92 -22.88
C ASP A 91 -10.15 -8.09 -23.85
N ILE A 92 -10.90 -7.87 -24.92
CA ILE A 92 -10.91 -8.69 -26.13
C ILE A 92 -9.70 -8.29 -26.97
N ILE A 93 -8.96 -9.28 -27.46
CA ILE A 93 -7.81 -9.04 -28.34
C ILE A 93 -8.31 -9.19 -29.76
N ALA A 94 -8.59 -8.08 -30.44
CA ALA A 94 -9.00 -8.07 -31.84
C ALA A 94 -8.49 -6.79 -32.50
N ARG A 95 -8.31 -6.81 -33.81
CA ARG A 95 -8.05 -5.56 -34.55
C ARG A 95 -9.22 -4.60 -34.37
N GLU A 96 -8.95 -3.31 -34.27
CA GLU A 96 -10.00 -2.30 -34.09
C GLU A 96 -11.10 -2.39 -35.17
N ARG A 97 -10.72 -2.59 -36.44
CA ARG A 97 -11.66 -2.76 -37.56
C ARG A 97 -12.56 -3.99 -37.46
N ASP A 98 -12.15 -5.01 -36.69
CA ASP A 98 -12.82 -6.31 -36.60
C ASP A 98 -13.67 -6.44 -35.33
N ILE A 99 -13.54 -5.53 -34.35
CA ILE A 99 -14.07 -5.70 -33.00
C ILE A 99 -15.59 -5.93 -32.97
N ASP A 100 -16.36 -5.15 -33.73
CA ASP A 100 -17.82 -5.23 -33.76
C ASP A 100 -18.30 -6.60 -34.27
N ARG A 101 -17.72 -7.07 -35.37
CA ARG A 101 -18.11 -8.34 -36.01
C ARG A 101 -17.68 -9.55 -35.17
N VAL A 102 -16.50 -9.51 -34.54
CA VAL A 102 -16.05 -10.64 -33.69
C VAL A 102 -16.80 -10.69 -32.35
N ILE A 103 -17.16 -9.54 -31.77
CA ILE A 103 -18.05 -9.49 -30.58
C ILE A 103 -19.37 -10.20 -30.91
N MET A 104 -20.02 -9.81 -32.02
CA MET A 104 -21.27 -10.41 -32.44
C MET A 104 -21.12 -11.92 -32.64
N PHE A 105 -20.14 -12.35 -33.44
CA PHE A 105 -19.91 -13.76 -33.76
C PHE A 105 -19.67 -14.62 -32.50
N VAL A 106 -18.77 -14.17 -31.61
CA VAL A 106 -18.38 -14.97 -30.44
C VAL A 106 -19.50 -15.03 -29.41
N PHE A 107 -20.11 -13.89 -29.04
CA PHE A 107 -21.15 -13.92 -28.03
C PHE A 107 -22.40 -14.66 -28.50
N ASP A 108 -22.82 -14.52 -29.77
CA ASP A 108 -23.94 -15.29 -30.33
C ASP A 108 -23.64 -16.81 -30.30
N ALA A 109 -22.41 -17.21 -30.70
CA ALA A 109 -21.99 -18.61 -30.68
C ALA A 109 -21.97 -19.20 -29.25
N LEU A 110 -21.44 -18.45 -28.28
CA LEU A 110 -21.38 -18.89 -26.88
C LEU A 110 -22.78 -18.97 -26.25
N ILE A 111 -23.66 -18.01 -26.55
CA ILE A 111 -25.06 -18.02 -26.11
C ILE A 111 -25.79 -19.23 -26.69
N LYS A 112 -25.63 -19.52 -27.98
CA LYS A 112 -26.21 -20.69 -28.64
C LYS A 112 -25.73 -22.00 -28.00
N LYS A 113 -24.42 -22.12 -27.74
CA LYS A 113 -23.80 -23.33 -27.16
C LYS A 113 -24.19 -23.56 -25.71
N LYS A 114 -24.16 -22.52 -24.86
CA LYS A 114 -24.32 -22.62 -23.39
C LYS A 114 -25.77 -22.42 -22.93
N LYS A 115 -26.64 -21.79 -23.74
CA LYS A 115 -28.06 -21.45 -23.49
C LYS A 115 -28.31 -20.52 -22.28
N SER A 116 -27.98 -20.96 -21.07
CA SER A 116 -28.08 -20.17 -19.83
C SER A 116 -26.68 -19.74 -19.41
N VAL A 117 -26.32 -18.48 -19.67
CA VAL A 117 -24.97 -17.96 -19.39
C VAL A 117 -25.02 -16.53 -18.85
N VAL A 118 -24.14 -16.26 -17.88
CA VAL A 118 -23.83 -14.94 -17.36
C VAL A 118 -22.40 -14.59 -17.75
N PHE A 119 -22.20 -13.41 -18.32
CA PHE A 119 -20.89 -12.86 -18.63
C PHE A 119 -20.54 -11.80 -17.58
N TYR A 120 -19.36 -11.92 -16.99
CA TYR A 120 -18.81 -10.99 -16.00
C TYR A 120 -17.44 -10.51 -16.49
N LEU A 121 -17.44 -9.37 -17.17
CA LEU A 121 -16.26 -8.80 -17.81
C LEU A 121 -15.70 -7.69 -16.92
N HIS A 122 -14.54 -7.91 -16.32
CA HIS A 122 -13.84 -6.92 -15.51
C HIS A 122 -12.75 -6.23 -16.33
N GLY A 123 -12.28 -5.06 -15.92
CA GLY A 123 -11.04 -4.54 -16.48
C GLY A 123 -11.18 -3.78 -17.81
N LEU A 124 -12.39 -3.63 -18.35
CA LEU A 124 -12.64 -2.86 -19.58
C LEU A 124 -12.36 -1.37 -19.31
N LEU A 125 -11.29 -0.82 -19.89
CA LEU A 125 -10.97 0.61 -19.79
C LEU A 125 -11.94 1.43 -20.63
N GLU A 126 -12.39 2.58 -20.13
CA GLU A 126 -13.33 3.45 -20.84
C GLU A 126 -12.67 4.25 -21.96
N SER A 127 -11.36 4.48 -21.86
CA SER A 127 -10.53 5.03 -22.93
C SER A 127 -10.37 4.08 -24.14
N VAL A 128 -10.71 2.80 -23.99
CA VAL A 128 -10.71 1.81 -25.07
C VAL A 128 -12.14 1.58 -25.55
N GLU A 129 -12.36 1.43 -26.85
CA GLU A 129 -13.73 1.38 -27.39
C GLU A 129 -14.51 0.10 -27.05
N THR A 130 -13.87 -0.99 -26.62
CA THR A 130 -14.52 -2.31 -26.45
C THR A 130 -15.80 -2.26 -25.62
N HIS A 131 -15.84 -1.48 -24.52
CA HIS A 131 -17.06 -1.38 -23.71
C HIS A 131 -18.24 -0.83 -24.51
N SER A 132 -18.00 0.13 -25.39
CA SER A 132 -19.04 0.78 -26.19
C SER A 132 -19.55 -0.16 -27.29
N LYS A 133 -18.64 -0.89 -27.95
CA LYS A 133 -18.96 -1.90 -28.96
C LYS A 133 -19.77 -3.05 -28.36
N LEU A 134 -19.39 -3.49 -27.16
CA LEU A 134 -20.16 -4.45 -26.38
C LEU A 134 -21.55 -3.91 -26.03
N SER A 135 -21.67 -2.68 -25.52
CA SER A 135 -22.97 -2.06 -25.22
C SER A 135 -23.86 -2.00 -26.47
N ASN A 136 -23.30 -1.71 -27.65
CA ASN A 136 -24.05 -1.67 -28.90
C ASN A 136 -24.57 -3.06 -29.29
N TYR A 137 -23.73 -4.09 -29.22
CA TYR A 137 -24.15 -5.49 -29.41
C TYR A 137 -25.28 -5.88 -28.46
N LEU A 138 -25.15 -5.55 -27.16
CA LEU A 138 -26.17 -5.91 -26.16
C LEU A 138 -27.50 -5.21 -26.42
N LYS A 139 -27.49 -3.93 -26.83
CA LYS A 139 -28.70 -3.21 -27.25
C LYS A 139 -29.34 -3.89 -28.46
N ALA A 140 -28.55 -4.22 -29.49
CA ALA A 140 -29.04 -4.88 -30.70
C ALA A 140 -29.66 -6.27 -30.44
N ARG A 141 -29.24 -6.95 -29.36
CA ARG A 141 -29.80 -8.24 -28.92
C ARG A 141 -30.86 -8.13 -27.83
N ASN A 142 -31.29 -6.91 -27.49
CA ASN A 142 -32.21 -6.63 -26.38
C ASN A 142 -31.77 -7.33 -25.06
N MET A 143 -30.47 -7.30 -24.79
CA MET A 143 -29.84 -7.88 -23.61
C MET A 143 -29.52 -6.78 -22.61
N LYS A 144 -29.99 -6.96 -21.38
CA LYS A 144 -29.80 -5.94 -20.34
C LYS A 144 -28.40 -5.99 -19.76
N GLU A 145 -27.65 -4.91 -20.02
CA GLU A 145 -26.33 -4.63 -19.45
C GLU A 145 -26.43 -4.02 -18.04
N ARG A 146 -25.53 -4.42 -17.16
CA ARG A 146 -25.28 -3.76 -15.87
C ARG A 146 -23.78 -3.55 -15.72
N TYR A 147 -23.34 -2.37 -15.34
CA TYR A 147 -21.92 -2.16 -15.03
C TYR A 147 -21.70 -1.28 -13.80
N SER A 148 -20.48 -1.34 -13.27
CA SER A 148 -19.97 -0.41 -12.27
C SER A 148 -18.63 0.15 -12.72
N ARG A 149 -18.36 1.40 -12.34
CA ARG A 149 -17.13 2.12 -12.68
C ARG A 149 -16.19 2.16 -11.47
N ILE A 150 -14.90 1.99 -11.73
CA ILE A 150 -13.81 2.17 -10.77
C ILE A 150 -12.87 3.21 -11.36
N VAL A 151 -12.45 4.19 -10.56
CA VAL A 151 -11.51 5.22 -11.01
C VAL A 151 -10.12 4.63 -11.25
N THR A 152 -9.49 5.08 -12.34
CA THR A 152 -8.15 4.70 -12.78
C THR A 152 -7.34 5.99 -12.96
N PRO A 153 -6.81 6.55 -11.86
CA PRO A 153 -6.04 7.80 -11.93
C PRO A 153 -4.68 7.58 -12.59
N TYR A 154 -4.25 8.55 -13.40
CA TYR A 154 -2.94 8.53 -14.05
C TYR A 154 -2.32 9.92 -14.09
N ILE A 155 -1.02 9.94 -14.39
CA ILE A 155 -0.24 11.13 -14.68
C ILE A 155 0.08 11.07 -16.17
N ASP A 156 -0.40 12.10 -16.85
CA ASP A 156 -0.04 12.40 -18.22
C ASP A 156 1.31 13.11 -18.20
N LEU A 157 2.37 12.40 -18.56
CA LEU A 157 3.75 12.88 -18.43
C LEU A 157 4.13 13.83 -19.56
N ASP A 158 3.50 13.69 -20.73
CA ASP A 158 3.75 14.56 -21.88
C ASP A 158 3.21 15.98 -21.66
N ASN A 159 2.16 16.10 -20.84
CA ASN A 159 1.43 17.35 -20.62
C ASN A 159 1.78 18.04 -19.29
N ILE A 160 2.94 17.73 -18.69
CA ILE A 160 3.40 18.39 -17.45
C ILE A 160 4.87 18.83 -17.50
N SER A 161 5.14 19.99 -16.90
CA SER A 161 6.49 20.36 -16.45
C SER A 161 6.69 19.84 -15.03
N TYR A 162 7.79 19.11 -14.77
CA TYR A 162 8.06 18.51 -13.46
C TYR A 162 8.05 19.55 -12.33
N GLU A 163 8.73 20.68 -12.53
CA GLU A 163 8.85 21.74 -11.52
C GLU A 163 7.50 22.36 -11.17
N GLU A 164 6.69 22.69 -12.17
CA GLU A 164 5.35 23.26 -11.98
C GLU A 164 4.40 22.25 -11.32
N TYR A 165 4.48 21.00 -11.76
CA TYR A 165 3.70 19.90 -11.22
C TYR A 165 4.03 19.60 -9.75
N MET A 166 5.30 19.72 -9.36
CA MET A 166 5.77 19.46 -8.00
C MET A 166 5.56 20.62 -7.03
N LYS A 167 5.57 21.88 -7.50
CA LYS A 167 5.39 23.09 -6.68
C LYS A 167 4.26 23.00 -5.63
N PRO A 168 3.00 22.63 -5.97
CA PRO A 168 1.94 22.50 -4.97
C PRO A 168 2.05 21.23 -4.10
N ARG A 169 2.84 20.24 -4.50
CA ARG A 169 2.95 18.92 -3.87
C ARG A 169 4.11 18.79 -2.88
N HIS A 170 5.10 19.67 -2.97
CA HIS A 170 6.24 19.76 -2.06
C HIS A 170 5.86 19.77 -0.56
N LYS A 171 4.87 20.59 -0.20
CA LYS A 171 4.40 20.70 1.19
C LYS A 171 3.26 19.73 1.53
N LEU A 172 2.69 19.06 0.53
CA LEU A 172 1.55 18.17 0.73
C LEU A 172 1.96 17.00 1.64
N HIS A 173 1.20 16.80 2.73
CA HIS A 173 1.51 15.83 3.79
C HIS A 173 2.91 15.98 4.44
N GLY A 174 3.53 17.16 4.29
CA GLY A 174 4.88 17.44 4.74
C GLY A 174 5.96 16.66 4.00
N LEU A 175 5.77 16.40 2.70
CA LEU A 175 6.69 15.63 1.86
C LEU A 175 8.13 16.15 1.95
N ASP A 176 8.38 17.44 1.73
CA ASP A 176 9.73 18.02 1.83
C ASP A 176 10.37 17.82 3.22
N ARG A 177 9.60 18.03 4.29
CA ARG A 177 10.08 17.85 5.67
C ARG A 177 10.46 16.40 5.92
N ARG A 178 9.63 15.48 5.45
CA ARG A 178 9.83 14.03 5.59
C ARG A 178 11.05 13.56 4.82
N GLU A 179 11.20 14.02 3.59
CA GLU A 179 12.35 13.71 2.74
C GLU A 179 13.64 14.27 3.32
N LYS A 180 13.66 15.55 3.71
CA LYS A 180 14.81 16.18 4.36
C LYS A 180 15.26 15.40 5.60
N ARG A 181 14.29 14.94 6.41
CA ARG A 181 14.59 14.14 7.62
C ARG A 181 15.07 12.73 7.30
N LEU A 182 14.56 12.11 6.23
CA LEU A 182 15.05 10.79 5.79
C LEU A 182 16.49 10.89 5.27
N ARG A 183 16.78 11.90 4.45
CA ARG A 183 18.13 12.19 3.94
C ARG A 183 19.12 12.59 5.03
N ALA A 184 18.64 13.08 6.17
CA ALA A 184 19.48 13.34 7.35
C ALA A 184 19.94 12.04 8.05
N LEU A 185 19.33 10.88 7.75
CA LEU A 185 19.78 9.60 8.27
C LEU A 185 20.89 8.96 7.44
N GLY A 186 21.11 9.43 6.21
CA GLY A 186 22.07 8.85 5.28
C GLY A 186 21.68 9.08 3.83
N ASP A 187 22.43 8.44 2.93
CA ASP A 187 22.22 8.58 1.50
C ASP A 187 20.92 7.89 1.04
N VAL A 188 20.07 8.64 0.34
CA VAL A 188 18.76 8.18 -0.15
C VAL A 188 18.72 8.26 -1.66
N GLN A 189 18.53 7.11 -2.30
CA GLN A 189 18.56 7.00 -3.76
C GLN A 189 17.34 6.26 -4.29
N LEU A 190 16.87 6.71 -5.45
CA LEU A 190 15.98 5.93 -6.29
C LEU A 190 16.83 5.01 -7.17
N GLN A 191 16.51 3.72 -7.18
CA GLN A 191 17.17 2.74 -8.04
C GLN A 191 16.13 1.97 -8.86
N ILE A 192 16.52 1.56 -10.06
CA ILE A 192 15.81 0.52 -10.81
C ILE A 192 16.52 -0.78 -10.46
N SER A 193 15.99 -1.49 -9.47
CA SER A 193 16.59 -2.71 -8.94
C SER A 193 16.52 -3.84 -9.97
N PRO A 194 17.58 -4.66 -10.08
CA PRO A 194 17.55 -5.84 -10.93
C PRO A 194 16.55 -6.88 -10.40
N ALA A 195 16.13 -7.80 -11.27
CA ALA A 195 15.21 -8.88 -10.94
C ALA A 195 15.68 -9.75 -9.75
N THR A 196 16.99 -9.87 -9.56
CA THR A 196 17.62 -10.62 -8.46
C THR A 196 17.23 -10.09 -7.07
N GLU A 197 16.80 -8.82 -6.96
CA GLU A 197 16.35 -8.20 -5.71
C GLU A 197 14.86 -8.43 -5.39
N ILE A 198 14.11 -9.13 -6.25
CA ILE A 198 12.66 -9.34 -6.05
C ILE A 198 12.32 -10.00 -4.71
N ASN A 199 13.22 -10.82 -4.17
CA ASN A 199 13.04 -11.43 -2.85
C ASN A 199 13.04 -10.39 -1.72
N GLN A 200 13.83 -9.32 -1.84
CA GLN A 200 13.82 -8.20 -0.87
C GLN A 200 12.48 -7.45 -0.95
N VAL A 201 11.96 -7.24 -2.16
CA VAL A 201 10.62 -6.66 -2.38
C VAL A 201 9.54 -7.48 -1.65
N PHE A 202 9.56 -8.81 -1.78
CA PHE A 202 8.62 -9.68 -1.06
C PHE A 202 8.77 -9.58 0.46
N LYS A 203 10.01 -9.50 0.99
CA LYS A 203 10.27 -9.32 2.42
C LYS A 203 9.72 -8.01 2.95
N VAL A 204 9.99 -6.89 2.28
CA VAL A 204 9.46 -5.57 2.65
C VAL A 204 7.93 -5.56 2.61
N HIS A 205 7.34 -6.17 1.59
CA HIS A 205 5.88 -6.33 1.50
C HIS A 205 5.34 -7.14 2.69
N GLN A 206 5.93 -8.31 2.95
CA GLN A 206 5.50 -9.21 4.02
C GLN A 206 5.60 -8.53 5.39
N LYS A 207 6.71 -7.85 5.71
CA LYS A 207 6.89 -7.09 6.96
C LYS A 207 5.75 -6.09 7.17
N ARG A 208 5.38 -5.34 6.13
CA ARG A 208 4.30 -4.34 6.20
C ARG A 208 2.91 -4.96 6.36
N TRP A 209 2.68 -6.10 5.72
CA TRP A 209 1.37 -6.74 5.62
C TRP A 209 1.12 -7.84 6.65
N GLU A 210 2.13 -8.24 7.42
CA GLU A 210 2.06 -9.28 8.45
C GLU A 210 0.86 -9.07 9.40
N LYS A 211 0.66 -7.82 9.83
CA LYS A 211 -0.41 -7.42 10.76
C LYS A 211 -1.64 -6.84 10.05
N LYS A 212 -1.79 -7.03 8.74
CA LYS A 212 -2.88 -6.47 7.92
C LYS A 212 -3.55 -7.56 7.09
N ASN A 213 -4.78 -7.31 6.66
CA ASN A 213 -5.47 -8.23 5.76
C ASN A 213 -5.00 -7.95 4.33
N ASP A 214 -3.95 -8.64 3.89
CA ASP A 214 -3.52 -8.62 2.49
C ASP A 214 -4.64 -9.14 1.58
N THR A 215 -5.02 -8.34 0.59
CA THR A 215 -6.03 -8.70 -0.42
C THR A 215 -5.43 -8.93 -1.80
N SER A 216 -4.13 -8.64 -1.97
CA SER A 216 -3.41 -8.84 -3.23
C SER A 216 -2.92 -10.29 -3.37
N GLY A 217 -2.54 -10.93 -2.25
CA GLY A 217 -1.88 -12.24 -2.27
C GLY A 217 -0.45 -12.19 -2.81
N PHE A 218 0.13 -10.99 -2.97
CA PHE A 218 1.47 -10.78 -3.50
C PHE A 218 2.55 -11.55 -2.71
N SER A 219 2.32 -11.76 -1.40
CA SER A 219 3.21 -12.57 -0.56
C SER A 219 2.92 -14.07 -0.57
N SER A 220 1.94 -14.59 -1.31
CA SER A 220 1.69 -16.03 -1.40
C SER A 220 2.74 -16.74 -2.26
N ASN A 221 3.19 -17.94 -1.86
CA ASN A 221 4.26 -18.67 -2.56
C ASN A 221 4.00 -18.82 -4.07
N ARG A 222 2.75 -19.15 -4.44
CA ARG A 222 2.34 -19.33 -5.83
C ARG A 222 2.45 -18.03 -6.64
N LYS A 223 2.02 -16.89 -6.07
CA LYS A 223 2.13 -15.58 -6.75
C LYS A 223 3.56 -15.05 -6.75
N GLN A 224 4.36 -15.31 -5.72
CA GLN A 224 5.78 -14.93 -5.71
C GLN A 224 6.53 -15.58 -6.88
N ALA A 225 6.29 -16.87 -7.17
CA ALA A 225 6.90 -17.55 -8.31
C ALA A 225 6.52 -16.88 -9.65
N PHE A 226 5.24 -16.51 -9.81
CA PHE A 226 4.77 -15.80 -11.00
C PHE A 226 5.40 -14.39 -11.15
N PHE A 227 5.38 -13.57 -10.09
CA PHE A 227 5.95 -12.22 -10.14
C PHE A 227 7.47 -12.22 -10.27
N LYS A 228 8.15 -13.20 -9.67
CA LYS A 228 9.58 -13.41 -9.86
C LYS A 228 9.88 -13.74 -11.32
N TYR A 229 9.16 -14.71 -11.89
CA TYR A 229 9.33 -15.07 -13.29
C TYR A 229 9.16 -13.87 -14.22
N LEU A 230 8.07 -13.11 -14.07
CA LEU A 230 7.84 -11.89 -14.88
C LEU A 230 8.92 -10.82 -14.66
N ALA A 231 9.49 -10.71 -13.45
CA ALA A 231 10.57 -9.77 -13.18
C ALA A 231 11.88 -10.16 -13.89
N GLU A 232 12.10 -11.46 -14.07
CA GLU A 232 13.28 -12.00 -14.76
C GLU A 232 13.15 -11.93 -16.29
N GLN A 233 11.94 -11.74 -16.83
CA GLN A 233 11.74 -11.59 -18.27
C GLN A 233 11.98 -10.13 -18.68
N ASN A 234 12.85 -9.94 -19.67
CA ASN A 234 13.11 -8.62 -20.29
C ASN A 234 12.87 -8.63 -21.81
N ASP A 235 12.42 -9.76 -22.36
CA ASP A 235 12.14 -9.89 -23.78
C ASP A 235 10.68 -9.53 -24.06
N GLY A 236 10.45 -8.72 -25.09
CA GLY A 236 9.10 -8.34 -25.54
C GLY A 236 8.71 -6.90 -25.22
N LYS A 237 7.42 -6.60 -25.38
CA LYS A 237 6.86 -5.23 -25.19
C LYS A 237 6.40 -4.98 -23.76
N LEU A 238 6.21 -6.05 -23.00
CA LEU A 238 5.96 -6.05 -21.56
C LEU A 238 7.28 -6.27 -20.81
N SER A 239 7.59 -5.39 -19.86
CA SER A 239 8.65 -5.66 -18.88
C SER A 239 8.24 -5.23 -17.48
N VAL A 240 8.88 -5.80 -16.48
CA VAL A 240 8.70 -5.40 -15.08
C VAL A 240 9.77 -4.40 -14.71
N ARG A 241 9.37 -3.32 -14.04
CA ARG A 241 10.28 -2.29 -13.55
C ARG A 241 10.17 -2.22 -12.03
N LEU A 242 11.21 -2.69 -11.35
CA LEU A 242 11.32 -2.66 -9.89
C LEU A 242 11.97 -1.34 -9.47
N SER A 243 11.17 -0.34 -9.11
CA SER A 243 11.71 0.92 -8.59
C SER A 243 11.81 0.86 -7.07
N THR A 244 12.98 1.12 -6.51
CA THR A 244 13.26 1.01 -5.08
C THR A 244 13.82 2.33 -4.55
N LEU A 245 13.42 2.68 -3.33
CA LEU A 245 14.03 3.77 -2.58
C LEU A 245 14.94 3.13 -1.55
N THR A 246 16.23 3.39 -1.65
CA THR A 246 17.25 2.88 -0.73
C THR A 246 17.68 3.96 0.25
N LEU A 247 18.02 3.56 1.48
CA LEU A 247 18.71 4.37 2.49
C LEU A 247 19.97 3.61 2.87
N GLN A 248 21.16 4.14 2.59
CA GLN A 248 22.45 3.43 2.81
C GLN A 248 22.42 1.99 2.25
N ASN A 249 21.91 1.82 1.03
CA ASN A 249 21.68 0.53 0.34
C ASN A 249 20.60 -0.38 0.95
N GLU A 250 19.92 0.01 2.02
CA GLU A 250 18.75 -0.70 2.55
C GLU A 250 17.48 -0.28 1.82
N MET A 251 16.71 -1.22 1.29
CA MET A 251 15.42 -0.94 0.64
C MET A 251 14.36 -0.49 1.66
N VAL A 252 14.02 0.81 1.66
CA VAL A 252 13.00 1.38 2.54
C VAL A 252 11.63 1.52 1.88
N ALA A 253 11.58 1.58 0.54
CA ALA A 253 10.34 1.48 -0.23
C ALA A 253 10.57 0.83 -1.59
N PHE A 254 9.49 0.31 -2.18
CA PHE A 254 9.53 -0.25 -3.53
C PHE A 254 8.20 -0.07 -4.27
N THR A 255 8.28 -0.11 -5.60
CA THR A 255 7.16 -0.41 -6.47
C THR A 255 7.49 -1.56 -7.41
N TYR A 256 6.59 -2.52 -7.50
CA TYR A 256 6.54 -3.47 -8.61
C TYR A 256 5.63 -2.86 -9.67
N GLY A 257 6.19 -2.48 -10.82
CA GLY A 257 5.44 -1.88 -11.92
C GLY A 257 5.62 -2.66 -13.22
N PHE A 258 4.67 -2.47 -14.15
CA PHE A 258 4.77 -2.96 -15.52
C PHE A 258 5.05 -1.80 -16.47
N ALA A 259 5.98 -1.98 -17.40
CA ALA A 259 6.20 -1.10 -18.52
C ALA A 259 5.63 -1.77 -19.78
N CYS A 260 4.85 -1.03 -20.56
CA CYS A 260 4.30 -1.50 -21.83
C CYS A 260 4.11 -0.32 -22.78
N ARG A 261 4.85 -0.31 -23.91
CA ARG A 261 4.77 0.70 -25.01
C ARG A 261 4.50 2.13 -24.50
N GLY A 262 5.44 2.72 -23.74
CA GLY A 262 5.36 4.10 -23.25
C GLY A 262 4.44 4.33 -22.03
N ARG A 263 3.75 3.31 -21.52
CA ARG A 263 2.99 3.36 -20.26
C ARG A 263 3.73 2.63 -19.14
N TYR A 264 3.92 3.30 -18.01
CA TYR A 264 4.29 2.69 -16.74
C TYR A 264 3.04 2.48 -15.89
N LEU A 265 2.78 1.25 -15.43
CA LEU A 265 1.68 0.91 -14.54
C LEU A 265 2.21 0.51 -13.16
N GLY A 266 1.90 1.32 -12.14
CA GLY A 266 2.19 1.01 -10.74
C GLY A 266 1.28 -0.09 -10.19
N TYR A 267 1.79 -1.31 -10.07
CA TYR A 267 0.99 -2.47 -9.69
C TYR A 267 0.97 -2.69 -8.17
N VAL A 268 2.13 -2.79 -7.53
CA VAL A 268 2.27 -2.89 -6.07
C VAL A 268 3.18 -1.77 -5.56
N LEU A 269 2.76 -1.10 -4.50
CA LEU A 269 3.55 -0.12 -3.74
C LEU A 269 3.71 -0.63 -2.31
N GLY A 270 4.95 -0.71 -1.84
CA GLY A 270 5.30 -1.15 -0.50
C GLY A 270 6.39 -0.29 0.13
N HIS A 271 6.51 -0.39 1.45
CA HIS A 271 7.57 0.28 2.20
C HIS A 271 7.79 -0.39 3.55
N ASP A 272 8.99 -0.26 4.09
CA ASP A 272 9.33 -0.79 5.41
C ASP A 272 8.63 0.03 6.50
N SER A 273 7.83 -0.64 7.32
CA SER A 273 7.03 -0.05 8.39
C SER A 273 7.83 0.65 9.48
N ASP A 274 9.14 0.43 9.59
CA ASP A 274 9.99 1.14 10.55
C ASP A 274 10.16 2.61 10.14
N PHE A 275 10.10 2.89 8.84
CA PHE A 275 10.22 4.24 8.28
C PHE A 275 8.87 4.93 8.05
N ASP A 276 7.76 4.40 8.61
CA ASP A 276 6.40 4.96 8.44
C ASP A 276 6.35 6.49 8.64
N VAL A 277 7.08 6.99 9.65
CA VAL A 277 7.12 8.42 10.02
C VAL A 277 7.71 9.30 8.90
N TYR A 278 8.67 8.76 8.15
CA TYR A 278 9.30 9.43 7.00
C TYR A 278 8.45 9.32 5.73
N GLY A 279 7.42 8.48 5.70
CA GLY A 279 6.57 8.31 4.51
C GLY A 279 7.33 7.96 3.22
N PRO A 280 8.26 6.99 3.22
CA PRO A 280 9.13 6.67 2.10
C PRO A 280 8.36 6.29 0.83
N GLY A 281 7.16 5.70 0.94
CA GLY A 281 6.32 5.43 -0.23
C GLY A 281 5.90 6.69 -1.02
N ARG A 282 5.73 7.84 -0.36
CA ARG A 282 5.42 9.11 -1.06
C ARG A 282 6.66 9.70 -1.70
N ILE A 283 7.81 9.60 -1.04
CA ILE A 283 9.11 10.02 -1.57
C ILE A 283 9.43 9.19 -2.82
N LEU A 284 9.25 7.86 -2.75
CA LEU A 284 9.40 6.98 -3.89
C LEU A 284 8.51 7.40 -5.06
N VAL A 285 7.23 7.72 -4.84
CA VAL A 285 6.35 8.18 -5.92
C VAL A 285 6.85 9.48 -6.55
N LYS A 286 7.29 10.46 -5.74
CA LYS A 286 7.91 11.72 -6.23
C LYS A 286 9.10 11.44 -7.15
N GLU A 287 10.08 10.67 -6.66
CA GLU A 287 11.32 10.37 -7.40
C GLU A 287 11.00 9.58 -8.68
N LYS A 288 10.07 8.63 -8.58
CA LYS A 288 9.63 7.79 -9.70
C LYS A 288 8.92 8.59 -10.79
N ILE A 289 8.20 9.67 -10.46
CA ILE A 289 7.59 10.55 -11.48
C ILE A 289 8.68 11.16 -12.35
N LYS A 290 9.68 11.80 -11.72
CA LYS A 290 10.83 12.36 -12.43
C LYS A 290 11.51 11.31 -13.29
N ARG A 291 11.83 10.16 -12.70
CA ARG A 291 12.53 9.09 -13.39
C ARG A 291 11.77 8.55 -14.61
N ASN A 292 10.44 8.40 -14.53
CA ASN A 292 9.66 7.96 -15.69
C ASN A 292 9.60 9.01 -16.81
N MET A 293 9.61 10.30 -16.48
CA MET A 293 9.76 11.35 -17.49
C MET A 293 11.13 11.25 -18.18
N ASP A 294 12.20 11.12 -17.40
CA ASP A 294 13.57 10.99 -17.93
C ASP A 294 13.75 9.72 -18.78
N ASP A 295 13.09 8.62 -18.41
CA ASP A 295 13.11 7.35 -19.15
C ASP A 295 12.16 7.34 -20.38
N GLY A 296 11.48 8.45 -20.68
CA GLY A 296 10.64 8.61 -21.89
C GLY A 296 9.26 7.96 -21.82
N PHE A 297 8.71 7.70 -20.62
CA PHE A 297 7.32 7.26 -20.50
C PHE A 297 6.35 8.45 -20.68
N HIS A 298 5.26 8.19 -21.38
CA HIS A 298 4.18 9.16 -21.66
C HIS A 298 3.09 9.14 -20.59
N LYS A 299 2.87 7.97 -19.96
CA LYS A 299 1.79 7.75 -19.01
C LYS A 299 2.25 6.99 -17.78
N LEU A 300 2.10 7.58 -16.61
CA LEU A 300 2.24 6.90 -15.32
C LEU A 300 0.85 6.56 -14.78
N ASP A 301 0.44 5.32 -15.01
CA ASP A 301 -0.81 4.76 -14.53
C ASP A 301 -0.66 4.30 -13.07
N MET A 302 -1.54 4.78 -12.18
CA MET A 302 -1.51 4.41 -10.76
C MET A 302 -2.41 3.24 -10.41
N SER A 303 -2.96 2.54 -11.41
CA SER A 303 -3.89 1.43 -11.30
C SER A 303 -5.24 1.83 -10.66
N ILE A 304 -6.23 0.94 -10.76
CA ILE A 304 -7.57 1.12 -10.21
C ILE A 304 -7.56 1.44 -8.71
N GLY A 305 -8.53 2.23 -8.25
CA GLY A 305 -8.83 2.39 -6.82
C GLY A 305 -8.94 3.83 -6.35
N TYR A 306 -9.49 3.99 -5.15
CA TYR A 306 -9.83 5.28 -4.54
C TYR A 306 -8.85 5.67 -3.42
N GLU A 307 -7.65 5.08 -3.40
CA GLU A 307 -6.63 5.46 -2.43
C GLU A 307 -6.28 6.96 -2.56
N PRO A 308 -6.39 7.77 -1.48
CA PRO A 308 -6.23 9.22 -1.58
C PRO A 308 -4.92 9.68 -2.21
N TYR A 309 -3.81 8.98 -1.92
CA TYR A 309 -2.52 9.34 -2.49
C TYR A 309 -2.54 9.29 -4.02
N LYS A 310 -3.26 8.35 -4.65
CA LYS A 310 -3.37 8.30 -6.11
C LYS A 310 -4.07 9.55 -6.65
N LEU A 311 -5.12 10.01 -5.98
CA LEU A 311 -5.88 11.20 -6.38
C LEU A 311 -5.11 12.51 -6.11
N GLU A 312 -4.09 12.48 -5.27
CA GLU A 312 -3.22 13.64 -5.03
C GLU A 312 -2.15 13.78 -6.13
N TRP A 313 -1.76 12.66 -6.74
CA TRP A 313 -0.73 12.59 -7.77
C TRP A 313 -1.29 12.54 -9.20
N ASN A 314 -2.61 12.54 -9.42
CA ASN A 314 -3.10 12.42 -10.78
C ASN A 314 -3.11 13.79 -11.50
N THR A 315 -2.99 13.76 -12.82
CA THR A 315 -3.34 14.90 -13.67
C THR A 315 -4.74 14.73 -14.24
N ASN A 316 -5.14 13.48 -14.52
CA ASN A 316 -6.45 13.15 -15.05
C ASN A 316 -6.92 11.75 -14.58
N PHE A 317 -8.11 11.34 -15.02
CA PHE A 317 -8.73 10.07 -14.68
C PHE A 317 -9.14 9.31 -15.94
N ASP A 318 -8.95 8.00 -15.90
CA ASP A 318 -9.69 7.05 -16.70
C ASP A 318 -10.64 6.28 -15.76
N TYR A 319 -11.46 5.40 -16.32
CA TYR A 319 -12.36 4.54 -15.58
C TYR A 319 -12.33 3.14 -16.14
N THR A 320 -12.39 2.18 -15.23
CA THR A 320 -12.49 0.76 -15.58
C THR A 320 -13.89 0.26 -15.26
N ARG A 321 -14.52 -0.40 -16.21
CA ARG A 321 -15.83 -1.03 -16.08
C ARG A 321 -15.70 -2.48 -15.60
N LYS A 322 -16.61 -2.83 -14.72
CA LYS A 322 -17.02 -4.21 -14.48
C LYS A 322 -18.42 -4.38 -15.05
N THR A 323 -18.52 -5.01 -16.20
CA THR A 323 -19.75 -5.23 -16.95
C THR A 323 -20.29 -6.63 -16.70
N VAL A 324 -21.58 -6.74 -16.42
CA VAL A 324 -22.30 -7.99 -16.21
C VAL A 324 -23.56 -8.01 -17.06
N PHE A 325 -23.70 -9.04 -17.87
CA PHE A 325 -24.89 -9.30 -18.68
C PHE A 325 -25.17 -10.80 -18.74
N SER A 326 -26.32 -11.20 -19.27
CA SER A 326 -26.72 -12.59 -19.31
C SER A 326 -27.66 -12.85 -20.47
N THR A 327 -27.85 -14.13 -20.81
CA THR A 327 -29.01 -14.53 -21.62
C THR A 327 -30.32 -14.22 -20.89
N ASN A 328 -31.40 -14.11 -21.65
CA ASN A 328 -32.74 -13.76 -21.14
C ASN A 328 -33.45 -14.92 -20.41
N THR A 329 -32.72 -16.00 -20.07
CA THR A 329 -33.27 -17.06 -19.21
C THR A 329 -33.50 -16.50 -17.81
N PHE A 330 -34.56 -16.98 -17.14
CA PHE A 330 -34.90 -16.54 -15.78
C PHE A 330 -33.74 -16.76 -14.79
N ARG A 331 -33.12 -17.95 -14.82
CA ARG A 331 -31.99 -18.30 -13.94
C ARG A 331 -30.77 -17.40 -14.15
N ALA A 332 -30.35 -17.19 -15.40
CA ALA A 332 -29.20 -16.33 -15.69
C ALA A 332 -29.47 -14.86 -15.34
N SER A 333 -30.69 -14.38 -15.63
CA SER A 333 -31.11 -13.01 -15.30
C SER A 333 -31.14 -12.75 -13.78
N MET A 334 -31.63 -13.70 -12.99
CA MET A 334 -31.62 -13.62 -11.53
C MET A 334 -30.18 -13.59 -10.99
N PHE A 335 -29.32 -14.50 -11.48
CA PHE A 335 -27.93 -14.55 -11.04
C PHE A 335 -27.14 -13.30 -11.43
N ARG A 336 -27.35 -12.76 -12.63
CA ARG A 336 -26.80 -11.46 -13.06
C ARG A 336 -27.20 -10.35 -12.09
N ASN A 337 -28.46 -10.27 -11.69
CA ASN A 337 -28.94 -9.26 -10.74
C ASN A 337 -28.31 -9.43 -9.36
N PHE A 338 -28.15 -10.66 -8.87
CA PHE A 338 -27.44 -10.94 -7.63
C PHE A 338 -25.97 -10.47 -7.68
N LEU A 339 -25.24 -10.81 -8.74
CA LEU A 339 -23.86 -10.37 -8.93
C LEU A 339 -23.76 -8.85 -9.00
N TRP A 340 -24.68 -8.19 -9.72
CA TRP A 340 -24.74 -6.74 -9.79
C TRP A 340 -25.01 -6.09 -8.43
N LEU A 341 -25.96 -6.61 -7.64
CA LEU A 341 -26.24 -6.13 -6.29
C LEU A 341 -25.02 -6.26 -5.38
N LYS A 342 -24.33 -7.42 -5.44
CA LYS A 342 -23.09 -7.68 -4.72
C LYS A 342 -22.01 -6.67 -5.11
N GLU A 343 -21.77 -6.43 -6.40
CA GLU A 343 -20.78 -5.44 -6.86
C GLU A 343 -21.18 -4.01 -6.48
N LYS A 344 -22.46 -3.65 -6.57
CA LYS A 344 -22.94 -2.32 -6.17
C LYS A 344 -22.68 -2.06 -4.69
N ALA A 345 -22.92 -3.05 -3.83
CA ALA A 345 -22.60 -2.98 -2.41
C ALA A 345 -21.09 -2.84 -2.18
N PHE A 346 -20.26 -3.69 -2.80
CA PHE A 346 -18.81 -3.62 -2.68
C PHE A 346 -18.23 -2.30 -3.20
N SER A 347 -18.74 -1.79 -4.32
CA SER A 347 -18.33 -0.51 -4.90
C SER A 347 -18.65 0.65 -3.94
N LYS A 348 -19.85 0.67 -3.34
CA LYS A 348 -20.22 1.68 -2.34
C LYS A 348 -19.31 1.64 -1.11
N ILE A 349 -18.96 0.44 -0.64
CA ILE A 349 -18.01 0.25 0.47
C ILE A 349 -16.62 0.75 0.09
N ARG A 350 -16.11 0.39 -1.10
CA ARG A 350 -14.75 0.75 -1.55
C ARG A 350 -14.55 2.24 -1.79
N LYS A 351 -15.62 3.00 -2.07
CA LYS A 351 -15.58 4.46 -2.14
C LYS A 351 -15.35 5.13 -0.78
N HIS A 352 -15.68 4.46 0.32
CA HIS A 352 -15.47 5.00 1.67
C HIS A 352 -14.12 4.52 2.22
N TYR A 353 -13.08 5.34 2.02
CA TYR A 353 -11.70 4.99 2.38
C TYR A 353 -11.52 4.59 3.85
N SER A 354 -12.27 5.20 4.78
CA SER A 354 -12.24 4.86 6.21
C SER A 354 -12.64 3.40 6.48
N VAL A 355 -13.64 2.88 5.77
CA VAL A 355 -14.11 1.48 5.89
C VAL A 355 -13.07 0.53 5.32
N VAL A 356 -12.43 0.89 4.20
CA VAL A 356 -11.34 0.11 3.60
C VAL A 356 -10.16 0.02 4.56
N ILE A 357 -9.74 1.13 5.16
CA ILE A 357 -8.69 1.16 6.20
C ILE A 357 -9.08 0.28 7.38
N PHE A 358 -10.30 0.42 7.90
CA PHE A 358 -10.76 -0.35 9.04
C PHE A 358 -10.68 -1.86 8.76
N ARG A 359 -11.17 -2.31 7.60
CA ARG A 359 -11.06 -3.70 7.19
C ARG A 359 -9.61 -4.16 7.04
N ARG A 360 -8.74 -3.34 6.42
CA ARG A 360 -7.33 -3.70 6.19
C ARG A 360 -6.53 -3.76 7.49
N ASN A 361 -6.68 -2.76 8.37
CA ASN A 361 -5.85 -2.57 9.55
C ASN A 361 -6.44 -3.19 10.83
N THR A 362 -7.75 -3.09 11.05
CA THR A 362 -8.37 -3.54 12.30
C THR A 362 -8.70 -5.02 12.25
N ILE A 363 -9.44 -5.45 11.21
CA ILE A 363 -9.79 -6.87 11.03
C ILE A 363 -8.55 -7.70 10.72
N GLY A 364 -7.60 -7.16 9.95
CA GLY A 364 -6.31 -7.80 9.68
C GLY A 364 -5.53 -8.12 10.94
N LYS A 365 -5.37 -7.15 11.85
CA LYS A 365 -4.73 -7.37 13.16
C LYS A 365 -5.46 -8.43 13.96
N LEU A 366 -6.79 -8.35 14.04
CA LEU A 366 -7.59 -9.33 14.78
C LEU A 366 -7.35 -10.76 14.27
N LYS A 367 -7.38 -10.97 12.95
CA LYS A 367 -7.10 -12.28 12.33
C LYS A 367 -5.68 -12.76 12.60
N TYR A 368 -4.68 -11.90 12.47
CA TYR A 368 -3.28 -12.24 12.78
C TYR A 368 -3.14 -12.76 14.22
N TYR A 369 -3.70 -12.05 15.19
CA TYR A 369 -3.65 -12.46 16.60
C TYR A 369 -4.45 -13.74 16.88
N LEU A 370 -5.55 -13.97 16.15
CA LEU A 370 -6.30 -15.22 16.23
C LEU A 370 -5.58 -16.43 15.61
N ARG A 371 -4.70 -16.20 14.63
CA ARG A 371 -3.93 -17.25 13.94
C ARG A 371 -2.67 -17.66 14.71
N ASN A 372 -2.01 -16.71 15.37
CA ASN A 372 -0.77 -16.95 16.12
C ASN A 372 -1.06 -17.39 17.57
N LYS A 373 -2.05 -18.27 17.77
CA LYS A 373 -2.49 -18.77 19.07
C LYS A 373 -1.51 -19.81 19.64
N GLU A 374 -0.44 -19.34 20.25
CA GLU A 374 0.07 -20.00 21.46
C GLU A 374 -0.41 -19.23 22.69
N LYS A 375 -1.14 -19.94 23.56
CA LYS A 375 -1.68 -19.55 24.88
C LYS A 375 -3.03 -18.80 24.88
N PHE A 376 -4.09 -19.59 25.17
CA PHE A 376 -5.47 -19.19 25.42
C PHE A 376 -5.66 -18.19 26.60
N ARG A 377 -4.64 -17.98 27.46
CA ARG A 377 -4.61 -16.91 28.49
C ARG A 377 -4.63 -15.48 27.90
N PHE A 378 -4.44 -15.34 26.59
CA PHE A 378 -4.30 -14.08 25.87
C PHE A 378 -5.62 -13.32 25.62
N TRP A 379 -6.80 -13.94 25.73
CA TRP A 379 -8.09 -13.23 25.55
C TRP A 379 -8.34 -12.16 26.63
N LYS A 380 -7.91 -12.41 27.87
CA LYS A 380 -7.99 -11.43 28.98
C LYS A 380 -7.08 -10.22 28.72
N ASP A 381 -5.90 -10.45 28.12
CA ASP A 381 -4.95 -9.39 27.74
C ASP A 381 -5.36 -8.65 26.46
N ILE A 382 -5.96 -9.32 25.46
CA ILE A 382 -6.51 -8.67 24.26
C ILE A 382 -7.65 -7.72 24.64
N TRP A 383 -8.55 -8.18 25.50
CA TRP A 383 -9.64 -7.34 25.98
C TRP A 383 -9.07 -6.15 26.76
N LYS A 384 -8.20 -6.37 27.76
CA LYS A 384 -7.66 -5.33 28.64
C LYS A 384 -6.68 -4.34 27.97
N ASN A 385 -5.80 -4.81 27.08
CA ASN A 385 -4.70 -3.98 26.55
C ASN A 385 -4.94 -3.46 25.12
N ARG A 386 -5.94 -3.98 24.37
CA ARG A 386 -6.09 -3.64 22.93
C ARG A 386 -7.52 -3.40 22.43
N LEU A 387 -8.54 -4.09 22.96
CA LEU A 387 -9.95 -3.76 22.68
C LEU A 387 -10.51 -2.73 23.67
N GLN A 388 -10.13 -2.80 24.95
CA GLN A 388 -10.48 -1.80 25.96
C GLN A 388 -10.10 -0.40 25.47
N PRO A 389 -8.90 -0.09 24.94
CA PRO A 389 -8.60 1.25 24.44
C PRO A 389 -9.50 1.80 23.33
N PHE A 390 -10.24 0.93 22.62
CA PHE A 390 -11.25 1.34 21.64
C PHE A 390 -12.59 1.69 22.30
N VAL A 391 -12.88 1.11 23.46
CA VAL A 391 -14.11 1.27 24.26
C VAL A 391 -13.90 2.28 25.41
N TYR A 392 -12.80 2.15 26.15
CA TYR A 392 -12.30 2.95 27.28
C TYR A 392 -10.75 2.83 27.44
N GLU A 393 -9.99 3.91 27.28
CA GLU A 393 -8.57 4.01 27.65
C GLU A 393 -8.43 5.10 28.72
N GLN A 394 -7.58 4.92 29.73
CA GLN A 394 -7.19 6.00 30.63
C GLN A 394 -5.72 5.93 30.98
N LYS A 395 -4.99 7.04 30.77
CA LYS A 395 -3.57 7.20 31.09
C LYS A 395 -3.36 8.47 31.89
N GLN A 396 -2.42 8.44 32.81
CA GLN A 396 -2.07 9.60 33.62
C GLN A 396 -0.56 9.70 33.74
N TYR A 397 -0.03 10.88 33.38
CA TYR A 397 1.37 11.23 33.47
C TYR A 397 1.54 12.45 34.37
N LEU A 398 2.61 12.48 35.13
CA LEU A 398 3.05 13.63 35.89
C LEU A 398 4.25 14.25 35.18
N ILE A 399 4.26 15.57 35.04
CA ILE A 399 5.41 16.33 34.55
C ILE A 399 6.16 16.88 35.75
N ALA A 400 7.40 16.45 35.88
CA ALA A 400 8.29 16.89 36.95
C ALA A 400 9.34 17.85 36.39
N LYS A 401 9.68 18.87 37.17
CA LYS A 401 10.57 19.96 36.79
C LYS A 401 11.66 20.13 37.85
N LEU A 402 12.91 20.19 37.40
CA LEU A 402 14.07 20.55 38.22
C LEU A 402 14.56 21.95 37.82
N THR A 403 14.81 22.81 38.80
CA THR A 403 15.49 24.10 38.59
C THR A 403 16.97 23.94 38.88
N VAL A 404 17.82 24.25 37.90
CA VAL A 404 19.27 23.99 37.99
C VAL A 404 19.98 25.15 38.67
N ASN A 405 20.57 24.91 39.85
CA ASN A 405 21.29 25.93 40.64
C ASN A 405 22.82 25.71 40.68
N GLU A 406 23.31 24.47 40.59
CA GLU A 406 24.75 24.13 40.63
C GLU A 406 25.14 23.10 39.55
N MET A 407 26.37 23.17 39.03
CA MET A 407 26.90 22.19 38.07
C MET A 407 27.48 20.97 38.81
N ARG A 408 26.86 19.80 38.65
CA ARG A 408 27.32 18.55 39.28
C ARG A 408 28.15 17.71 38.31
N LEU A 409 29.49 17.73 38.40
CA LEU A 409 30.47 16.83 37.74
C LEU A 409 30.24 16.58 36.22
N ASN A 410 31.18 15.95 35.51
CA ASN A 410 31.02 15.68 34.08
C ASN A 410 30.89 14.18 33.84
N SER A 411 29.66 13.67 33.72
CA SER A 411 29.41 12.29 33.28
C SER A 411 29.50 12.21 31.76
N HIS A 412 30.07 11.13 31.23
CA HIS A 412 30.23 10.94 29.80
C HIS A 412 29.13 10.05 29.22
N PHE A 413 28.49 10.49 28.13
CA PHE A 413 27.56 9.70 27.33
C PHE A 413 27.83 9.94 25.86
N GLU A 414 27.69 8.87 25.07
CA GLU A 414 27.83 8.91 23.62
C GLU A 414 26.48 9.17 22.97
N GLN A 415 26.47 9.90 21.85
CA GLN A 415 25.25 10.21 21.12
C GLN A 415 24.95 9.10 20.12
N ILE A 416 23.67 8.69 20.04
CA ILE A 416 23.21 7.80 18.97
C ILE A 416 23.38 8.49 17.62
N THR A 417 24.18 7.87 16.74
CA THR A 417 24.32 8.30 15.34
C THR A 417 23.20 7.71 14.48
N PRO A 418 22.93 8.27 13.29
CA PRO A 418 22.01 7.65 12.33
C PRO A 418 22.37 6.20 11.98
N GLU A 419 23.65 5.90 11.76
CA GLU A 419 24.13 4.56 11.42
C GLU A 419 23.80 3.56 12.52
N MET A 420 24.03 3.95 13.79
CA MET A 420 23.66 3.13 14.94
C MET A 420 22.16 2.89 14.97
N ALA A 421 21.35 3.94 14.84
CA ALA A 421 19.89 3.83 14.85
C ALA A 421 19.34 2.92 13.73
N LEU A 422 19.99 2.89 12.57
CA LEU A 422 19.61 2.03 11.45
C LEU A 422 19.98 0.56 11.69
N SER A 423 21.09 0.30 12.39
CA SER A 423 21.59 -1.04 12.73
C SER A 423 20.82 -1.73 13.86
N MET A 424 20.12 -0.97 14.71
CA MET A 424 19.34 -1.49 15.83
C MET A 424 18.11 -2.25 15.31
N LYS A 425 18.00 -3.54 15.65
CA LYS A 425 16.89 -4.40 15.18
C LYS A 425 15.65 -4.31 16.07
N ASP A 426 15.85 -4.22 17.37
CA ASP A 426 14.77 -4.07 18.35
C ASP A 426 14.37 -2.59 18.46
N ASP A 427 13.06 -2.33 18.50
CA ASP A 427 12.47 -0.99 18.63
C ASP A 427 12.92 0.07 17.60
N ARG A 428 13.51 -0.36 16.47
CA ARG A 428 13.99 0.53 15.38
C ARG A 428 12.98 1.58 15.00
N LYS A 429 11.72 1.18 14.83
CA LYS A 429 10.60 2.07 14.52
C LYS A 429 10.43 3.20 15.54
N GLU A 430 10.52 2.89 16.83
CA GLU A 430 10.36 3.87 17.90
C GLU A 430 11.55 4.82 17.96
N ILE A 431 12.77 4.29 17.83
CA ILE A 431 14.02 5.06 17.76
C ILE A 431 13.94 6.06 16.59
N LEU A 432 13.59 5.58 15.40
CA LEU A 432 13.41 6.39 14.20
C LEU A 432 12.32 7.45 14.37
N GLN A 433 11.23 7.14 15.09
CA GLN A 433 10.17 8.08 15.44
C GLN A 433 10.66 9.18 16.39
N LYS A 434 11.49 8.85 17.39
CA LYS A 434 12.12 9.81 18.31
C LYS A 434 13.08 10.75 17.57
N ILE A 435 13.96 10.19 16.73
CA ILE A 435 14.88 10.98 15.89
C ILE A 435 14.08 11.92 14.97
N TYR A 436 13.05 11.40 14.29
CA TYR A 436 12.16 12.23 13.48
C TYR A 436 11.54 13.37 14.31
N ASN A 437 11.13 13.10 15.54
CA ASN A 437 10.54 14.10 16.43
C ASN A 437 11.57 15.10 17.01
N GLY A 438 12.84 15.01 16.63
CA GLY A 438 13.91 15.93 17.02
C GLY A 438 14.58 15.59 18.34
N TYR A 439 14.40 14.36 18.83
CA TYR A 439 15.14 13.89 20.01
C TYR A 439 16.58 13.50 19.65
N LYS A 440 17.50 13.77 20.58
CA LYS A 440 18.89 13.28 20.56
C LYS A 440 19.02 12.17 21.61
N GLY A 441 19.38 10.97 21.18
CA GLY A 441 19.56 9.81 22.06
C GLY A 441 20.98 9.73 22.61
N TYR A 442 21.13 9.31 23.86
CA TYR A 442 22.41 9.15 24.55
C TYR A 442 22.47 7.84 25.33
N TYR A 443 23.64 7.20 25.36
CA TYR A 443 23.89 5.94 26.06
C TYR A 443 25.27 5.94 26.74
N SER A 444 25.45 5.11 27.78
CA SER A 444 26.72 4.99 28.49
C SER A 444 27.60 3.86 27.92
N THR A 445 27.21 2.61 28.18
CA THR A 445 27.91 1.40 27.76
C THR A 445 27.01 0.47 26.94
N ASP A 446 25.71 0.42 27.26
CA ASP A 446 24.72 -0.41 26.56
C ASP A 446 23.88 0.46 25.62
N VAL A 447 24.04 0.26 24.31
CA VAL A 447 23.31 0.97 23.26
C VAL A 447 21.80 0.74 23.32
N ASN A 448 21.32 -0.29 24.02
CA ASN A 448 19.88 -0.54 24.17
C ASN A 448 19.26 0.29 25.31
N LYS A 449 20.08 0.90 26.17
CA LYS A 449 19.65 1.73 27.31
C LYS A 449 19.83 3.22 26.99
N VAL A 450 19.06 3.68 26.01
CA VAL A 450 19.14 5.08 25.54
C VAL A 450 18.17 5.97 26.30
N PHE A 451 18.63 7.11 26.82
CA PHE A 451 17.73 8.20 27.20
C PHE A 451 17.70 9.28 26.10
N TRP A 452 16.58 9.98 26.00
CA TRP A 452 16.31 10.87 24.85
C TRP A 452 16.05 12.29 25.29
N VAL A 453 16.72 13.24 24.63
CA VAL A 453 16.71 14.65 24.99
C VAL A 453 16.05 15.49 23.90
N ASN A 454 15.16 16.41 24.28
CA ASN A 454 14.54 17.39 23.38
C ASN A 454 14.63 18.80 23.96
N GLU A 455 15.12 19.75 23.17
CA GLU A 455 15.34 21.14 23.58
C GLU A 455 14.12 22.05 23.32
N ASN A 456 13.13 21.55 22.58
CA ASN A 456 12.04 22.37 22.06
C ASN A 456 10.67 22.00 22.62
N VAL A 457 10.40 20.70 22.85
CA VAL A 457 9.07 20.24 23.20
C VAL A 457 9.07 19.09 24.21
N ILE A 458 8.04 19.08 25.06
CA ILE A 458 7.57 17.89 25.76
C ILE A 458 6.61 17.19 24.81
N ARG A 459 6.88 15.94 24.44
CA ARG A 459 6.02 15.18 23.51
C ARG A 459 5.75 13.78 24.05
N LEU A 460 4.47 13.52 24.29
CA LEU A 460 3.91 12.24 24.73
C LEU A 460 2.98 11.70 23.63
N ASP A 461 3.58 10.96 22.69
CA ASP A 461 2.89 10.51 21.47
C ASP A 461 1.70 9.57 21.75
N ASP A 462 1.74 8.84 22.87
CA ASP A 462 0.73 7.86 23.24
C ASP A 462 -0.54 8.45 23.87
N ILE A 463 -0.47 9.73 24.27
CA ILE A 463 -1.62 10.58 24.66
C ILE A 463 -1.79 11.80 23.75
N GLU A 464 -1.02 11.86 22.66
CA GLU A 464 -1.06 12.91 21.63
C GLU A 464 -0.82 14.34 22.15
N VAL A 465 0.00 14.48 23.20
CA VAL A 465 0.35 15.79 23.79
C VAL A 465 1.68 16.29 23.24
N VAL A 466 1.72 17.56 22.84
CA VAL A 466 2.93 18.28 22.46
C VAL A 466 2.88 19.67 23.08
N GLU A 467 3.85 19.99 23.94
CA GLU A 467 3.96 21.30 24.60
C GLU A 467 5.32 21.91 24.32
N ASN A 468 5.35 23.22 24.03
CA ASN A 468 6.58 23.94 23.79
C ASN A 468 7.30 24.23 25.11
N LEU A 469 8.60 23.96 25.15
CA LEU A 469 9.46 24.29 26.27
C LEU A 469 9.77 25.80 26.30
N LYS A 470 9.90 26.35 27.50
CA LYS A 470 10.43 27.71 27.69
C LYS A 470 11.91 27.77 27.31
N LYS A 471 12.43 28.95 26.97
CA LYS A 471 13.88 29.15 26.71
C LYS A 471 14.74 28.57 27.85
N LYS A 472 15.89 28.01 27.50
CA LYS A 472 16.81 27.32 28.43
C LYS A 472 16.14 26.19 29.20
N SER A 473 15.20 25.48 28.59
CA SER A 473 14.61 24.27 29.18
C SER A 473 14.92 23.07 28.32
N ILE A 474 14.98 21.90 28.95
CA ILE A 474 15.19 20.65 28.24
C ILE A 474 14.28 19.56 28.77
N TYR A 475 13.86 18.66 27.91
CA TYR A 475 13.01 17.53 28.27
C TYR A 475 13.76 16.21 28.07
N ILE A 476 13.69 15.33 29.06
CA ILE A 476 14.34 14.02 29.04
C ILE A 476 13.26 12.92 29.09
N ARG A 477 13.34 11.99 28.15
CA ARG A 477 12.56 10.75 28.08
C ARG A 477 13.42 9.54 28.35
N ASP A 478 12.77 8.48 28.84
CA ASP A 478 13.38 7.18 29.12
C ASP A 478 14.61 7.35 30.03
N TRP A 479 14.50 8.26 30.99
CA TRP A 479 15.55 8.60 31.95
C TRP A 479 15.80 7.44 32.93
N GLU A 480 14.85 6.51 33.02
CA GLU A 480 14.93 5.28 33.81
C GLU A 480 15.92 4.26 33.23
N ASN A 481 16.35 4.44 31.97
CA ASN A 481 17.27 3.51 31.31
C ASN A 481 18.70 3.60 31.87
N GLU A 482 19.06 4.72 32.50
CA GLU A 482 20.40 5.00 33.00
C GLU A 482 20.34 5.58 34.42
N ASN A 483 21.50 5.80 35.04
CA ASN A 483 21.54 6.43 36.35
C ASN A 483 21.13 7.92 36.24
N LEU A 484 20.00 8.28 36.86
CA LEU A 484 19.45 9.64 36.80
C LEU A 484 20.48 10.72 37.19
N LYS A 485 21.30 10.50 38.23
CA LYS A 485 22.30 11.51 38.65
C LYS A 485 23.37 11.74 37.56
N GLN A 486 23.80 10.68 36.88
CA GLN A 486 24.73 10.77 35.76
C GLN A 486 24.09 11.48 34.57
N ILE A 487 22.84 11.14 34.24
CA ILE A 487 22.08 11.83 33.18
C ILE A 487 22.00 13.33 33.46
N LEU A 488 21.61 13.72 34.68
CA LEU A 488 21.48 15.13 35.06
C LEU A 488 22.82 15.86 34.97
N SER A 489 23.90 15.25 35.48
CA SER A 489 25.26 15.76 35.37
C SER A 489 25.65 16.04 33.92
N PHE A 490 25.47 15.07 33.03
CA PHE A 490 25.76 15.22 31.60
C PHE A 490 24.90 16.29 30.92
N VAL A 491 23.59 16.28 31.15
CA VAL A 491 22.66 17.22 30.53
C VAL A 491 22.93 18.66 30.99
N GLN A 492 23.26 18.86 32.27
CA GLN A 492 23.64 20.16 32.81
C GLN A 492 24.94 20.66 32.17
N ALA A 493 25.96 19.82 32.06
CA ALA A 493 27.24 20.19 31.44
C ALA A 493 27.10 20.51 29.95
N LYS A 494 26.38 19.68 29.19
CA LYS A 494 26.26 19.77 27.73
C LYS A 494 25.32 20.89 27.27
N TYR A 495 24.15 21.03 27.89
CA TYR A 495 23.09 21.94 27.41
C TYR A 495 22.90 23.19 28.25
N ARG A 496 23.47 23.23 29.47
CA ARG A 496 23.34 24.36 30.43
C ARG A 496 21.89 24.86 30.59
N PRO A 497 20.91 23.97 30.81
CA PRO A 497 19.51 24.37 30.95
C PRO A 497 19.29 25.08 32.29
N LYS A 498 18.33 26.02 32.32
CA LYS A 498 17.75 26.57 33.55
C LYS A 498 16.74 25.59 34.17
N TYR A 499 16.01 24.86 33.33
CA TYR A 499 14.98 23.92 33.77
C TYR A 499 15.12 22.57 33.06
N ILE A 500 15.03 21.48 33.80
CA ILE A 500 14.99 20.12 33.27
C ILE A 500 13.60 19.55 33.54
N PHE A 501 12.95 19.05 32.49
CA PHE A 501 11.65 18.42 32.55
C PHE A 501 11.77 16.94 32.30
N VAL A 502 11.01 16.15 33.05
CA VAL A 502 10.81 14.71 32.81
C VAL A 502 9.33 14.39 32.96
N HIS A 503 8.95 13.20 32.52
CA HIS A 503 7.62 12.67 32.78
C HIS A 503 7.72 11.31 33.46
N VAL A 504 6.69 10.98 34.23
CA VAL A 504 6.57 9.68 34.89
C VAL A 504 5.11 9.25 34.88
N ASN A 505 4.86 7.94 34.76
CA ASN A 505 3.52 7.41 34.92
C ASN A 505 3.04 7.66 36.36
N LYS A 506 1.83 8.20 36.56
CA LYS A 506 1.29 8.48 37.90
C LYS A 506 1.26 7.25 38.82
N ARG A 507 1.19 6.05 38.25
CA ARG A 507 1.15 4.78 39.01
C ARG A 507 2.54 4.29 39.44
N ASP A 508 3.61 4.83 38.86
CA ASP A 508 4.98 4.44 39.21
C ASP A 508 5.48 5.25 40.43
N LYS A 509 5.02 4.83 41.61
CA LYS A 509 5.38 5.48 42.88
C LYS A 509 6.89 5.48 43.13
N LYS A 510 7.62 4.46 42.66
CA LYS A 510 9.07 4.34 42.87
C LYS A 510 9.81 5.43 42.09
N SER A 511 9.47 5.60 40.83
CA SER A 511 10.06 6.64 39.99
C SER A 511 9.67 8.04 40.47
N ILE A 512 8.45 8.24 40.97
CA ILE A 512 8.03 9.50 41.60
C ILE A 512 8.91 9.84 42.82
N GLN A 513 9.11 8.89 43.74
CA GLN A 513 9.97 9.09 44.91
C GLN A 513 11.43 9.37 44.51
N LEU A 514 11.92 8.68 43.48
CA LEU A 514 13.26 8.91 42.95
C LEU A 514 13.42 10.33 42.40
N LEU A 515 12.43 10.85 41.66
CA LEU A 515 12.44 12.22 41.17
C LEU A 515 12.43 13.23 42.32
N GLN A 516 11.53 13.05 43.29
CA GLN A 516 11.44 13.94 44.46
C GLN A 516 12.74 13.95 45.29
N SER A 517 13.39 12.80 45.49
CA SER A 517 14.68 12.72 46.18
C SER A 517 15.84 13.36 45.41
N ASN A 518 15.66 13.68 44.13
CA ASN A 518 16.59 14.43 43.30
C ASN A 518 16.08 15.85 42.98
N GLU A 519 15.28 16.43 43.89
CA GLU A 519 14.85 17.85 43.87
C GLU A 519 13.93 18.22 42.69
N PHE A 520 13.24 17.24 42.08
CA PHE A 520 12.20 17.53 41.09
C PHE A 520 10.88 17.89 41.77
N ASP A 521 10.31 19.02 41.38
CA ASP A 521 8.96 19.44 41.74
C ASP A 521 7.96 18.89 40.71
N ILE A 522 6.87 18.28 41.18
CA ILE A 522 5.78 17.86 40.31
C ILE A 522 4.94 19.10 40.00
N THR A 523 4.87 19.47 38.72
CA THR A 523 4.26 20.74 38.31
C THR A 523 2.89 20.55 37.65
N GLU A 524 2.71 19.43 36.97
CA GLU A 524 1.51 19.22 36.16
C GLU A 524 1.10 17.75 36.13
N ARG A 525 -0.21 17.53 36.07
CA ARG A 525 -0.82 16.23 35.82
C ARG A 525 -1.55 16.26 34.47
N LEU A 526 -1.15 15.35 33.59
CA LEU A 526 -1.80 15.07 32.32
C LEU A 526 -2.67 13.83 32.46
N SER A 527 -3.97 13.97 32.24
CA SER A 527 -4.93 12.86 32.24
C SER A 527 -5.55 12.71 30.86
N TYR A 528 -5.35 11.55 30.25
CA TYR A 528 -5.95 11.19 28.98
C TYR A 528 -7.03 10.14 29.20
N SER A 529 -8.18 10.32 28.55
CA SER A 529 -9.18 9.27 28.39
C SER A 529 -9.72 9.17 26.98
N ARG A 530 -10.04 7.94 26.55
CA ARG A 530 -10.68 7.65 25.27
C ARG A 530 -11.88 6.76 25.49
N VAL A 531 -13.08 7.19 25.14
CA VAL A 531 -14.31 6.40 25.27
C VAL A 531 -15.01 6.32 23.92
N LEU A 532 -15.22 5.13 23.38
CA LEU A 532 -15.82 4.89 22.06
C LEU A 532 -15.21 5.79 20.96
N GLY A 533 -13.88 5.96 20.98
CA GLY A 533 -13.14 6.80 20.04
C GLY A 533 -13.15 8.31 20.33
N LYS A 534 -14.02 8.81 21.21
CA LYS A 534 -13.98 10.21 21.69
C LYS A 534 -12.86 10.38 22.70
N ARG A 535 -12.02 11.40 22.50
CA ARG A 535 -10.80 11.63 23.27
C ARG A 535 -10.96 12.86 24.16
N LYS A 536 -10.39 12.80 25.36
CA LYS A 536 -10.30 13.93 26.27
C LYS A 536 -8.93 13.93 26.93
N VAL A 537 -8.20 15.03 26.79
CA VAL A 537 -6.98 15.31 27.55
C VAL A 537 -7.33 16.42 28.53
N LYS A 538 -6.99 16.22 29.81
CA LYS A 538 -7.07 17.23 30.86
C LYS A 538 -5.67 17.50 31.38
N LYS A 539 -5.36 18.78 31.54
CA LYS A 539 -4.14 19.28 32.16
C LYS A 539 -4.54 19.97 33.46
N GLU A 540 -3.94 19.55 34.56
CA GLU A 540 -4.18 20.08 35.90
C GLU A 540 -2.82 20.50 36.46
N VAL A 541 -2.71 21.74 36.91
CA VAL A 541 -1.50 22.22 37.60
C VAL A 541 -1.53 21.61 39.00
N GLU A 542 -0.49 20.89 39.39
CA GLU A 542 -0.34 20.46 40.79
C GLU A 542 0.29 21.65 41.54
N ILE A 543 -0.46 22.17 42.52
CA ILE A 543 -0.09 23.32 43.36
C ILE A 543 0.78 22.82 44.51
#